data_AF-A0A914YMR9-F1
#
_entry.id   AF-A0A914YMR9-F1
#
_cell.length_a   1.000
_cell.length_b   1.000
_cell.length_c   1.000
_cell.angle_alpha   90.00
_cell.angle_beta   90.00
_cell.angle_gamma   90.00
#
_symmetry.space_group_name_H-M   'P 1'
#
loop_
_entity.id
_entity.type
_entity.pdbx_description
1 polymer ?
#
loop_
_entity_poly.entity_id
_entity_poly.type
_entity_poly.pdbx_seq_one_letter_code
_entity_poly.pdbx_strand_id
1 'polypeptide(L)'
;MCVCKWIRKYQDLERVDSLYQKESPDVMDIEDLVATAKKFKHCPYFKTQSMLENADLVLLPYNYVFDPKVRSAMKIQLKGNILIIDEAHNLESTCEDSVSIEWSSKDNALCINEARKVLQLLVDEEERKRDEGV
;
A
#
# COMPACT_ATOMS: atom_id res chain seq x y z
N MET A 1 -14.78 -12.08 2.32
CA MET A 1 -13.44 -11.60 1.90
C MET A 1 -13.61 -10.81 0.60
N CYS A 2 -13.50 -9.48 0.63
CA CYS A 2 -13.66 -8.66 -0.58
C CYS A 2 -12.38 -8.72 -1.41
N VAL A 3 -12.41 -9.41 -2.55
CA VAL A 3 -11.31 -9.41 -3.51
C VAL A 3 -11.52 -8.25 -4.49
N CYS A 4 -10.56 -7.34 -4.57
CA CYS A 4 -10.61 -6.25 -5.54
C CYS A 4 -10.71 -6.82 -6.96
N LYS A 5 -11.71 -6.38 -7.73
CA LYS A 5 -11.96 -6.80 -9.13
C LYS A 5 -10.73 -6.65 -10.03
N TRP A 6 -9.83 -5.73 -9.70
CA TRP A 6 -8.72 -5.28 -10.53
C TRP A 6 -7.38 -5.91 -10.14
N ILE A 7 -7.29 -6.57 -8.98
CA ILE A 7 -6.04 -7.18 -8.48
C ILE A 7 -5.65 -8.42 -9.29
N ARG A 8 -6.64 -9.23 -9.73
CA ARG A 8 -6.39 -10.46 -10.49
C ARG A 8 -5.79 -10.22 -11.88
N LYS A 9 -6.03 -9.04 -12.45
CA LYS A 9 -5.50 -8.64 -13.76
C LYS A 9 -4.10 -8.04 -13.70
N TYR A 10 -3.53 -7.90 -12.50
CA TYR A 10 -2.13 -7.49 -12.32
C TYR A 10 -1.14 -8.54 -12.85
N GLN A 11 -1.57 -9.78 -13.07
CA GLN A 11 -0.68 -10.89 -13.43
C GLN A 11 -0.17 -10.85 -14.89
N ASP A 12 -0.73 -10.00 -15.76
CA ASP A 12 -0.32 -9.86 -17.18
C ASP A 12 0.39 -8.50 -17.40
N LEU A 13 1.57 -8.35 -16.79
CA LEU A 13 2.31 -7.08 -16.75
C LEU A 13 2.80 -6.63 -18.13
N GLU A 14 3.39 -7.53 -18.92
CA GLU A 14 3.98 -7.20 -20.22
C GLU A 14 2.96 -6.62 -21.22
N ARG A 15 1.75 -7.21 -21.24
CA ARG A 15 0.66 -6.71 -22.07
C ARG A 15 0.18 -5.33 -21.60
N VAL A 16 0.12 -5.10 -20.30
CA VAL A 16 -0.32 -3.82 -19.75
C VAL A 16 0.72 -2.73 -19.97
N ASP A 17 2.02 -3.05 -19.86
CA ASP A 17 3.11 -2.09 -20.12
C ASP A 17 3.10 -1.60 -21.57
N SER A 18 2.95 -2.50 -22.54
CA SER A 18 2.86 -2.12 -23.97
C SER A 18 1.63 -1.26 -24.29
N LEU A 19 0.49 -1.50 -23.64
CA LEU A 19 -0.72 -0.66 -23.79
C LEU A 19 -0.50 0.75 -23.22
N TYR A 20 0.15 0.85 -22.06
CA TYR A 20 0.50 2.12 -21.46
C TYR A 20 1.46 2.91 -22.35
N GLN A 21 2.50 2.27 -22.87
CA GLN A 21 3.48 2.94 -23.73
C GLN A 21 2.87 3.47 -25.04
N LYS A 22 1.82 2.82 -25.56
CA LYS A 22 1.19 3.20 -26.82
C LYS A 22 0.12 4.29 -26.68
N GLU A 23 -0.63 4.28 -25.58
CA GLU A 23 -1.84 5.10 -25.44
C GLU A 23 -1.78 6.13 -24.31
N SER A 24 -0.70 6.15 -23.52
CA SER A 24 -0.55 7.14 -22.44
C SER A 24 0.05 8.44 -22.96
N PRO A 25 -0.33 9.59 -22.36
CA PRO A 25 0.40 10.84 -22.54
C PRO A 25 1.84 10.71 -22.02
N ASP A 26 2.71 11.61 -22.50
CA ASP A 26 4.15 11.64 -22.18
C ASP A 26 4.39 11.92 -20.68
N VAL A 27 3.56 12.77 -20.09
CA VAL A 27 3.49 13.02 -18.64
C VAL A 27 2.09 12.67 -18.17
N MET A 28 2.00 11.75 -17.22
CA MET A 28 0.75 11.22 -16.68
C MET A 28 0.55 11.73 -15.25
N ASP A 29 -0.57 12.40 -15.00
CA ASP A 29 -1.01 12.72 -13.64
C ASP A 29 -1.86 11.58 -13.03
N ILE A 30 -2.37 11.80 -11.82
CA ILE A 30 -3.15 10.78 -11.10
C ILE A 30 -4.48 10.51 -11.83
N GLU A 31 -5.10 11.55 -12.38
CA GLU A 31 -6.37 11.51 -13.08
C GLU A 31 -6.25 10.70 -14.38
N ASP A 32 -5.20 10.96 -15.17
CA ASP A 32 -4.86 10.23 -16.39
C ASP A 32 -4.53 8.77 -16.11
N LEU A 33 -3.78 8.50 -15.04
CA LEU A 33 -3.49 7.14 -14.59
C LEU A 33 -4.78 6.38 -14.28
N VAL A 34 -5.71 7.00 -13.55
CA VAL A 34 -6.98 6.39 -13.18
C VAL A 34 -7.87 6.18 -14.42
N ALA A 35 -7.90 7.13 -15.35
CA ALA A 35 -8.67 7.03 -16.60
C ALA A 35 -8.13 5.88 -17.47
N THR A 36 -6.82 5.83 -17.67
CA THR A 36 -6.12 4.78 -18.41
C THR A 36 -6.33 3.42 -17.75
N ALA A 37 -6.24 3.37 -16.42
CA ALA A 37 -6.44 2.13 -15.68
C ALA A 37 -7.85 1.58 -15.83
N LYS A 38 -8.87 2.46 -15.77
CA LYS A 38 -10.27 2.09 -16.01
C LYS A 38 -10.48 1.54 -17.42
N LYS A 39 -9.87 2.15 -18.43
CA LYS A 39 -9.94 1.70 -19.83
C LYS A 39 -9.39 0.28 -19.99
N PHE A 40 -8.22 0.00 -19.43
CA PHE A 40 -7.54 -1.28 -19.56
C PHE A 40 -7.93 -2.33 -18.52
N LYS A 41 -8.81 -1.97 -17.58
CA LYS A 41 -9.30 -2.88 -16.54
C LYS A 41 -8.20 -3.39 -15.57
N HIS A 42 -7.20 -2.57 -15.20
CA HIS A 42 -6.20 -2.94 -14.18
C HIS A 42 -6.19 -2.04 -12.93
N CYS A 43 -5.51 -2.48 -11.87
CA CYS A 43 -5.38 -1.70 -10.65
C CYS A 43 -4.31 -0.60 -10.82
N PRO A 44 -4.64 0.70 -10.69
CA PRO A 44 -3.67 1.78 -10.84
C PRO A 44 -2.59 1.74 -9.74
N TYR A 45 -2.95 1.36 -8.52
CA TYR A 45 -2.03 1.23 -7.38
C TYR A 45 -0.85 0.29 -7.66
N PHE A 46 -1.12 -0.90 -8.19
CA PHE A 46 -0.04 -1.85 -8.48
C PHE A 46 0.71 -1.51 -9.77
N LYS A 47 0.06 -0.78 -10.69
CA LYS A 47 0.70 -0.30 -11.92
C LYS A 47 1.71 0.81 -11.62
N THR A 48 1.39 1.76 -10.74
CA THR A 48 2.37 2.79 -10.34
C THR A 48 3.57 2.17 -9.63
N GLN A 49 3.36 1.10 -8.86
CA GLN A 49 4.45 0.37 -8.24
C GLN A 49 5.38 -0.29 -9.27
N SER A 50 4.86 -0.83 -10.39
CA SER A 50 5.72 -1.39 -11.45
C SER A 50 6.39 -0.32 -12.29
N MET A 51 5.77 0.85 -12.44
CA MET A 51 6.36 1.99 -13.15
C MET A 51 7.55 2.60 -12.39
N LEU A 52 7.62 2.43 -11.07
CA LEU A 52 8.70 2.97 -10.23
C LEU A 52 10.09 2.52 -10.68
N GLU A 53 10.24 1.29 -11.19
CA GLU A 53 11.53 0.74 -11.63
C GLU A 53 12.11 1.46 -12.86
N ASN A 54 11.26 2.06 -13.69
CA ASN A 54 11.66 2.72 -14.93
C ASN A 54 11.38 4.24 -14.91
N ALA A 55 11.05 4.80 -13.75
CA ALA A 55 10.70 6.22 -13.63
C ALA A 55 11.95 7.08 -13.42
N ASP A 56 12.06 8.17 -14.21
CA ASP A 56 13.14 9.15 -14.06
C ASP A 56 12.88 10.12 -12.89
N LEU A 57 11.61 10.43 -12.62
CA LEU A 57 11.16 11.32 -11.55
C LEU A 57 10.01 10.67 -10.80
N VAL A 58 10.10 10.67 -9.47
CA VAL A 58 9.07 10.11 -8.59
C VAL A 58 8.71 11.17 -7.56
N LEU A 59 7.44 11.60 -7.58
CA LEU A 59 6.90 12.48 -6.56
C LEU A 59 6.35 11.63 -5.42
N LEU A 60 6.90 11.80 -4.23
CA LEU A 60 6.56 11.01 -3.05
C LEU A 60 6.25 11.93 -1.86
N PRO A 61 5.20 11.64 -1.08
CA PRO A 61 5.05 12.27 0.23
C PRO A 61 6.13 11.77 1.19
N TYR A 62 6.42 12.55 2.24
CA TYR A 62 7.49 12.25 3.19
C TYR A 62 7.40 10.88 3.86
N ASN A 63 6.19 10.43 4.23
CA ASN A 63 6.02 9.14 4.90
C ASN A 63 6.48 7.95 4.03
N TYR A 64 6.50 8.07 2.71
CA TYR A 64 7.00 7.01 1.82
C TYR A 64 8.53 6.88 1.85
N VAL A 65 9.22 7.93 2.29
CA VAL A 65 10.67 8.01 2.38
C VAL A 65 11.15 7.74 3.81
N PHE A 66 10.47 8.31 4.80
CA PHE A 66 10.91 8.34 6.19
C PHE A 66 10.27 7.29 7.10
N ASP A 67 9.10 6.74 6.77
CA ASP A 67 8.58 5.55 7.46
C ASP A 67 9.21 4.29 6.84
N PRO A 68 10.06 3.55 7.58
CA PRO A 68 10.73 2.36 7.04
C PRO A 68 9.76 1.25 6.61
N LYS A 69 8.60 1.13 7.28
CA LYS A 69 7.58 0.11 6.97
C LYS A 69 6.92 0.41 5.64
N VAL A 70 6.50 1.67 5.43
CA VAL A 70 5.88 2.11 4.17
C VAL A 70 6.90 2.01 3.03
N ARG A 71 8.12 2.50 3.25
CA ARG A 71 9.19 2.45 2.24
C ARG A 71 9.48 1.02 1.79
N SER A 72 9.57 0.08 2.73
CA SER A 72 9.79 -1.34 2.42
C SER A 72 8.60 -1.96 1.69
N ALA A 73 7.36 -1.63 2.08
CA ALA A 73 6.16 -2.14 1.41
C ALA A 73 6.04 -1.64 -0.03
N MET A 74 6.46 -0.39 -0.28
CA MET A 74 6.45 0.22 -1.61
C MET A 74 7.67 -0.12 -2.47
N LYS A 75 8.69 -0.80 -1.92
CA LYS A 75 9.94 -1.16 -2.61
C LYS A 75 10.73 0.05 -3.13
N ILE A 76 10.64 1.18 -2.44
CA ILE A 76 11.36 2.40 -2.83
C ILE A 76 12.83 2.27 -2.46
N GLN A 77 13.70 2.35 -3.46
CA GLN A 77 15.15 2.31 -3.30
C GLN A 77 15.71 3.74 -3.39
N LEU A 78 16.43 4.17 -2.35
CA LEU A 78 17.09 5.49 -2.34
C LEU A 78 18.54 5.42 -2.81
N LYS A 79 19.16 4.24 -2.75
CA LYS A 79 20.57 4.06 -3.11
C LYS A 79 20.74 4.25 -4.62
N GLY A 80 21.65 5.14 -5.01
CA GLY A 80 21.91 5.45 -6.42
C GLY A 80 20.98 6.52 -7.00
N ASN A 81 20.03 7.04 -6.20
CA ASN A 81 19.08 8.08 -6.60
C ASN A 81 19.38 9.40 -5.89
N ILE A 82 18.91 10.50 -6.47
CA ILE A 82 18.95 11.83 -5.85
C ILE A 82 17.62 12.07 -5.15
N LEU A 83 17.68 12.31 -3.84
CA LEU A 83 16.50 12.69 -3.05
C LEU A 83 16.46 14.21 -2.89
N ILE A 84 15.40 14.83 -3.40
CA ILE A 84 15.12 16.26 -3.23
C ILE A 84 13.99 16.38 -2.23
N ILE A 85 14.23 17.13 -1.15
CA ILE A 85 13.22 17.42 -0.13
C ILE A 85 12.75 18.85 -0.37
N ASP A 86 11.53 18.98 -0.87
CA ASP A 86 10.85 20.26 -0.91
C ASP A 86 10.34 20.62 0.49
N GLU A 87 10.28 21.90 0.84
CA GLU A 87 9.81 22.40 2.14
C GLU A 87 10.40 21.68 3.37
N ALA A 88 11.72 21.43 3.36
CA ALA A 88 12.41 20.62 4.38
C ALA A 88 12.27 21.11 5.83
N HIS A 89 11.68 22.28 6.08
CA HIS A 89 11.35 22.74 7.42
C HIS A 89 10.27 21.88 8.11
N ASN A 90 9.44 21.14 7.36
CA ASN A 90 8.46 20.17 7.90
C ASN A 90 9.05 18.77 8.18
N LEU A 91 10.33 18.56 7.86
CA LEU A 91 10.94 17.23 7.91
C LEU A 91 11.05 16.69 9.34
N GLU A 92 11.48 17.54 10.27
CA GLU A 92 11.70 17.16 11.67
C GLU A 92 10.43 16.59 12.31
N SER A 93 9.34 17.34 12.25
CA SER A 93 8.05 16.92 12.80
C SER A 93 7.55 15.62 12.15
N THR A 94 7.76 15.47 10.84
CA THR A 94 7.34 14.26 10.13
C THR A 94 8.13 13.03 10.56
N CYS A 95 9.43 13.19 10.81
CA CYS A 95 10.26 12.11 11.33
C CYS A 95 9.88 11.74 12.76
N GLU A 96 9.60 12.73 13.61
CA GLU A 96 9.11 12.53 14.98
C GLU A 96 7.78 11.77 14.99
N ASP A 97 6.81 12.19 14.18
CA ASP A 97 5.51 11.55 14.05
C ASP A 97 5.61 10.10 13.53
N SER A 98 6.53 9.83 12.59
CA SER A 98 6.70 8.50 11.97
C SER A 98 7.18 7.42 12.96
N VAL A 99 7.82 7.83 14.06
CA VAL A 99 8.31 6.91 15.11
C VAL A 99 7.51 7.01 16.41
N SER A 100 6.64 8.01 16.52
CA SER A 100 5.82 8.24 17.70
C SER A 100 4.53 7.44 17.67
N ILE A 101 4.05 7.06 18.85
CA ILE A 101 2.76 6.37 19.02
C ILE A 101 2.05 7.07 20.18
N GLU A 102 0.82 7.50 19.93
CA GLU A 102 -0.08 7.96 20.99
C GLU A 102 -0.89 6.78 21.52
N TRP A 103 -1.07 6.73 22.84
CA TRP A 103 -1.81 5.67 23.50
C TRP A 103 -2.85 6.23 24.46
N SER A 104 -4.11 5.82 24.29
CA SER A 104 -5.23 6.28 25.10
C SER A 104 -5.95 5.11 25.80
N SER A 105 -6.79 5.43 26.78
CA SER A 105 -7.66 4.44 27.42
C SER A 105 -8.66 3.80 26.45
N LYS A 106 -8.97 4.47 25.32
CA LYS A 106 -9.80 3.90 24.25
C LYS A 106 -9.06 2.79 23.52
N ASP A 107 -7.76 2.95 23.28
CA ASP A 107 -6.93 1.93 22.63
C ASP A 107 -6.86 0.67 23.48
N ASN A 108 -6.70 0.80 24.81
CA ASN A 108 -6.82 -0.32 25.75
C ASN A 108 -8.15 -1.06 25.59
N ALA A 109 -9.27 -0.34 25.57
CA ALA A 109 -10.59 -0.94 25.44
C ALA A 109 -10.77 -1.67 24.11
N LEU A 110 -10.27 -1.09 23.01
CA LEU A 110 -10.26 -1.73 21.69
C LEU A 110 -9.41 -3.00 21.68
N CYS A 111 -8.19 -2.96 22.23
CA CYS A 111 -7.32 -4.12 22.33
C CYS A 111 -7.96 -5.26 23.14
N ILE A 112 -8.58 -4.96 24.29
CA ILE A 112 -9.29 -5.95 25.11
C ILE A 112 -10.45 -6.56 24.32
N ASN A 113 -11.21 -5.73 23.59
CA ASN A 113 -12.34 -6.21 22.80
C ASN A 113 -11.90 -7.12 21.64
N GLU A 114 -10.85 -6.74 20.90
CA GLU A 114 -10.31 -7.59 19.83
C GLU A 114 -9.71 -8.90 20.38
N ALA A 115 -8.98 -8.85 21.51
CA ALA A 115 -8.47 -10.06 22.15
C ALA A 115 -9.60 -11.02 22.56
N ARG A 116 -10.71 -10.49 23.11
CA ARG A 116 -11.90 -11.29 23.44
C ARG A 116 -12.52 -11.94 22.21
N LYS A 117 -12.62 -11.22 21.08
CA LYS A 117 -13.14 -11.79 19.83
C LYS A 117 -12.27 -12.95 19.33
N VAL A 118 -10.94 -12.79 19.37
CA VAL A 118 -10.02 -13.86 18.96
C VAL A 118 -10.15 -15.07 19.88
N LEU A 119 -10.24 -14.87 21.20
CA LEU A 119 -10.47 -15.96 22.15
C LEU A 119 -11.77 -16.71 21.84
N GLN A 120 -12.85 -16.00 21.55
CA GLN A 120 -14.12 -16.64 21.19
C GLN A 120 -13.99 -17.47 19.90
N LEU A 121 -13.34 -16.93 18.86
CA LEU A 121 -13.12 -17.67 17.62
C LEU A 121 -12.31 -18.95 17.82
N LEU A 122 -11.35 -18.95 18.75
CA LEU A 122 -10.56 -20.12 19.09
C LEU A 122 -11.40 -21.18 19.82
N VAL A 123 -12.26 -20.75 20.77
CA VAL A 123 -13.21 -21.66 21.45
C VAL A 123 -14.17 -22.28 20.43
N ASP A 124 -14.76 -21.47 19.55
CA ASP A 124 -15.69 -21.93 18.52
C ASP A 124 -15.00 -22.88 17.51
N GLU A 125 -13.70 -22.72 17.27
CA GLU A 125 -12.92 -23.63 16.42
C GLU A 125 -12.63 -24.96 17.14
N GLU A 126 -12.33 -24.95 18.44
CA GLU A 126 -12.17 -26.17 19.22
C GLU A 126 -13.46 -26.98 19.35
N GLU A 127 -14.60 -26.32 19.55
CA GLU A 127 -15.91 -26.96 19.61
C GLU A 127 -16.25 -27.64 18.27
N ARG A 128 -16.06 -26.93 17.14
CA ARG A 128 -16.24 -27.51 15.80
C ARG A 128 -15.36 -28.73 15.54
N LYS A 129 -14.09 -28.70 15.96
CA LYS A 129 -13.18 -29.84 15.81
C LYS A 129 -13.59 -31.04 16.66
N ARG A 130 -14.23 -30.82 17.82
CA ARG A 130 -14.79 -31.90 18.63
C ARG A 130 -16.04 -32.51 17.99
N ASP A 131 -16.88 -31.69 17.38
CA ASP A 131 -18.10 -32.14 16.70
C ASP A 131 -17.82 -32.87 15.38
N GLU A 132 -16.75 -32.52 14.66
CA GLU A 132 -16.31 -33.20 13.42
C GLU A 132 -15.45 -34.46 13.68
N GLY A 133 -15.06 -34.70 14.94
CA GLY A 133 -14.19 -35.80 15.37
C GLY A 133 -14.91 -37.06 15.89
N VAL A 134 -16.22 -37.21 15.61
CA VAL A 134 -17.04 -38.40 15.92
C VAL A 134 -17.36 -39.17 14.63
#